data_AF-A0A3T0LW58-F1
#
_entry.id   AF-A0A3T0LW58-F1
#
_cell.length_a   1.000
_cell.length_b   1.000
_cell.length_c   1.000
_cell.angle_alpha   90.00
_cell.angle_beta   90.00
_cell.angle_gamma   90.00
#
_symmetry.space_group_name_H-M   'P 1'
#
loop_
_entity.id
_entity.type
_entity.pdbx_description
1 polymer ?
#
loop_
_entity_poly.entity_id
_entity_poly.type
_entity_poly.pdbx_seq_one_letter_code
_entity_poly.pdbx_strand_id
1 'polypeptide(L)' 'MDIGKIDVTKKYTFIEAWRKGISNSNMIITSDSSGNSYKIDSSSEKLKFYNPVIATWQVCTYILPEEIFNMWYITADLS' A
#
# COMPACT_ATOMS: atom_id res chain seq x y z
N MET A 1 -6.37 13.20 -1.75
CA MET A 1 -6.05 12.02 -2.57
C MET A 1 -7.29 11.17 -2.66
N ASP A 2 -7.66 10.70 -3.85
CA ASP A 2 -8.75 9.75 -4.03
C ASP A 2 -8.16 8.34 -4.17
N ILE A 3 -8.15 7.59 -3.07
CA ILE A 3 -7.81 6.17 -3.11
C ILE A 3 -9.07 5.48 -3.60
N GLY A 4 -9.01 4.89 -4.79
CA GLY A 4 -10.15 4.20 -5.38
C GLY A 4 -10.79 3.21 -4.40
N LYS A 5 -12.05 2.84 -4.66
CA LYS A 5 -12.81 1.96 -3.76
C LYS A 5 -12.06 0.65 -3.48
N ILE A 6 -11.76 0.40 -2.21
CA ILE A 6 -11.16 -0.86 -1.75
C ILE A 6 -12.15 -2.01 -1.95
N ASP A 7 -11.74 -3.03 -2.71
CA ASP A 7 -12.46 -4.29 -2.82
C ASP A 7 -12.08 -5.22 -1.66
N VAL A 8 -12.86 -5.16 -0.57
CA VAL A 8 -12.61 -5.95 0.64
C VAL A 8 -12.79 -7.47 0.46
N THR A 9 -13.34 -7.90 -0.68
CA THR A 9 -13.51 -9.34 -0.98
C THR A 9 -12.23 -9.98 -1.52
N LYS A 10 -11.25 -9.18 -1.97
CA LYS A 10 -9.97 -9.64 -2.49
C LYS A 10 -8.84 -9.27 -1.55
N LYS A 11 -8.30 -10.29 -0.89
CA LYS A 11 -7.21 -10.17 0.08
C LYS A 11 -5.95 -10.85 -0.44
N TYR A 12 -4.80 -10.28 -0.10
CA TYR A 12 -3.48 -10.76 -0.49
C TYR A 12 -2.57 -10.85 0.73
N THR A 13 -1.60 -11.75 0.71
CA THR A 13 -0.45 -11.67 1.62
C THR A 13 0.40 -10.44 1.30
N PHE A 14 1.22 -9.98 2.25
CA PHE A 14 2.13 -8.86 2.02
C PHE A 14 3.01 -9.07 0.76
N ILE A 15 3.60 -10.27 0.58
CA ILE A 15 4.48 -10.56 -0.55
C ILE A 15 3.74 -10.48 -1.90
N GLU A 16 2.50 -10.96 -1.96
CA GLU A 16 1.68 -10.88 -3.17
C GLU A 16 1.32 -9.43 -3.51
N ALA A 17 0.90 -8.66 -2.50
CA ALA A 17 0.59 -7.24 -2.64
C ALA A 17 1.83 -6.45 -3.09
N TRP A 18 2.97 -6.71 -2.47
CA TRP A 18 4.26 -6.11 -2.81
C TRP A 18 4.66 -6.38 -4.26
N ARG A 19 4.63 -7.66 -4.69
CA ARG A 19 4.99 -8.05 -6.06
C ARG A 19 4.10 -7.37 -7.10
N LYS A 20 2.80 -7.29 -6.82
CA LYS A 20 1.85 -6.58 -7.68
C LYS A 20 2.13 -5.07 -7.71
N GLY A 21 2.40 -4.46 -6.57
CA GLY A 21 2.72 -3.03 -6.47
C GLY A 21 4.03 -2.65 -7.18
N ILE A 22 5.07 -3.48 -7.15
CA ILE A 22 6.29 -3.23 -7.93
C ILE A 22 6.00 -3.27 -9.43
N SER A 23 5.15 -4.20 -9.87
CA SER A 23 4.83 -4.37 -11.30
C SER A 23 3.95 -3.26 -11.89
N ASN A 24 3.31 -2.45 -11.04
CA ASN A 24 2.42 -1.38 -11.47
C ASN A 24 2.50 -0.18 -10.53
N SER A 25 3.14 0.90 -11.00
CA SER A 25 3.34 2.15 -10.24
C SER A 25 2.04 2.87 -9.86
N ASN A 26 0.91 2.52 -10.47
CA ASN A 26 -0.40 3.09 -10.18
C ASN A 26 -1.19 2.20 -9.21
N MET A 27 -0.53 1.40 -8.38
CA MET A 27 -1.17 0.60 -7.34
C MET A 27 -0.85 1.11 -5.94
N ILE A 28 -1.88 1.06 -5.10
CA ILE A 28 -1.80 1.29 -3.66
C ILE A 28 -2.08 -0.04 -2.98
N ILE A 29 -1.25 -0.41 -2.03
CA ILE A 29 -1.49 -1.55 -1.14
C ILE A 29 -1.94 -1.00 0.21
N THR A 30 -2.99 -1.57 0.79
CA THR A 30 -3.54 -1.12 2.08
C THR A 30 -3.55 -2.28 3.06
N SER A 31 -2.95 -2.08 4.23
CA SER A 31 -2.93 -3.07 5.31
C SER A 31 -4.33 -3.24 5.91
N ASP A 32 -4.79 -4.47 6.06
CA ASP A 32 -6.08 -4.77 6.69
C ASP A 32 -6.05 -4.50 8.21
N SER A 33 -4.90 -4.69 8.86
CA SER A 33 -4.81 -4.55 10.31
C SER A 33 -4.75 -3.09 10.79
N SER A 34 -4.08 -2.23 10.03
CA SER A 34 -3.87 -0.82 10.40
C SER A 34 -4.71 0.17 9.58
N GLY A 35 -5.19 -0.25 8.39
CA GLY A 35 -5.78 0.65 7.41
C GLY A 35 -4.77 1.57 6.71
N ASN A 36 -3.47 1.43 6.98
CA ASN A 36 -2.44 2.25 6.35
C ASN A 36 -2.30 1.91 4.87
N SER A 37 -2.22 2.93 4.03
CA SER A 37 -2.01 2.81 2.60
C SER A 37 -0.56 3.11 2.21
N TYR A 38 -0.05 2.33 1.27
CA TYR A 38 1.32 2.41 0.79
C TYR A 38 1.39 2.39 -0.74
N LYS A 39 2.36 3.11 -1.29
CA LYS A 39 2.81 2.97 -2.68
C LYS A 39 4.22 2.43 -2.72
N ILE A 40 4.54 1.73 -3.80
CA ILE A 40 5.91 1.31 -4.05
C ILE A 40 6.50 2.27 -5.07
N ASP A 41 7.58 2.95 -4.68
CA ASP A 41 8.37 3.77 -5.59
C ASP A 41 9.22 2.82 -6.46
N SER A 42 8.81 2.63 -7.71
CA SER A 42 9.47 1.72 -8.64
C SER A 42 10.92 2.12 -8.97
N SER A 43 11.30 3.39 -8.78
CA SER A 43 12.66 3.86 -9.05
C SER A 43 13.65 3.47 -7.95
N SER A 44 13.16 3.27 -6.72
CA SER A 44 13.99 2.97 -5.55
C SER A 44 13.64 1.67 -4.85
N GLU A 45 12.59 0.98 -5.31
CA GLU A 45 11.98 -0.19 -4.68
C GLU A 45 11.64 0.05 -3.19
N LYS A 46 11.35 1.30 -2.83
CA LYS A 46 10.99 1.71 -1.46
C LYS A 46 9.49 1.86 -1.32
N LEU A 47 8.95 1.46 -0.17
CA LEU A 47 7.60 1.84 0.21
C LEU A 47 7.56 3.32 0.57
N LYS A 48 6.47 3.96 0.19
CA LYS A 48 6.01 5.23 0.75
C LYS A 48 4.69 4.99 1.45
N PHE A 49 4.54 5.45 2.68
CA PHE A 49 3.27 5.43 3.39
C PHE A 49 2.53 6.75 3.16
N TYR A 50 1.21 6.71 3.13
CA TYR A 50 0.40 7.92 3.04
C TYR A 50 0.21 8.50 4.43
N ASN A 51 0.66 9.74 4.64
CA ASN A 51 0.39 10.48 5.86
C ASN A 51 -0.89 11.31 5.66
N PRO A 52 -2.02 10.94 6.29
CA PRO A 52 -3.29 11.64 6.10
C PRO A 52 -3.29 13.04 6.72
N VAL A 53 -2.45 13.31 7.73
CA VAL A 53 -2.41 14.61 8.43
C VAL A 53 -1.92 15.72 7.50
N ILE A 54 -0.93 15.41 6.67
CA ILE A 54 -0.32 16.36 5.72
C ILE A 54 -0.62 16.00 4.26
N ALA A 55 -1.51 15.03 4.04
CA ALA A 55 -1.95 14.54 2.73
C ALA A 55 -0.81 14.23 1.74
N THR A 56 0.26 13.58 2.20
CA THR A 56 1.46 13.33 1.36
C THR A 56 2.06 11.93 1.53
N TRP A 57 2.80 11.48 0.52
CA TRP A 57 3.54 10.23 0.51
C TRP A 57 4.93 10.42 1.12
N GLN A 58 5.26 9.66 2.16
CA GLN A 58 6.54 9.74 2.85
C GLN A 58 7.26 8.40 2.79
N VAL A 59 8.59 8.43 2.72
CA VAL A 59 9.40 7.21 2.74
C VAL A 59 9.06 6.40 3.99
N CYS A 60 8.66 5.16 3.77
CA CYS A 60 8.37 4.22 4.84
C CYS A 60 9.70 3.60 5.31
N THR A 61 10.06 3.84 6.57
CA THR A 61 11.29 3.30 7.16
C THR A 61 11.12 1.86 7.62
N TYR A 62 9.92 1.48 8.06
CA TYR A 62 9.60 0.13 8.52
C TYR A 62 8.10 -0.11 8.41
N ILE A 63 7.72 -1.36 8.18
CA ILE A 63 6.35 -1.85 8.31
C ILE A 63 6.28 -2.63 9.62
N LEU A 64 5.18 -2.50 10.36
CA LEU A 64 5.02 -3.26 11.59
C LEU A 64 4.91 -4.76 11.27
N PRO A 65 5.50 -5.66 12.07
CA PRO A 65 5.36 -7.11 11.87
C PRO A 65 3.90 -7.54 11.76
N GLU A 66 3.02 -6.94 12.56
CA GLU A 66 1.58 -7.20 12.54
C GLU A 66 0.96 -6.92 11.17
N GLU A 67 1.40 -5.90 10.45
CA GLU A 67 0.91 -5.63 9.09
C GLU A 67 1.48 -6.67 8.10
N ILE A 68 2.77 -7.03 8.23
CA ILE A 68 3.41 -8.03 7.35
C ILE A 68 2.71 -9.40 7.43
N PHE A 69 2.32 -9.82 8.64
CA PHE A 69 1.67 -11.11 8.87
C PHE A 69 0.15 -11.09 8.67
N ASN A 70 -0.46 -9.93 8.41
CA ASN A 70 -1.88 -9.81 8.08
C ASN A 70 -2.12 -9.74 6.58
N MET A 71 -3.40 -9.64 6.22
CA MET A 71 -3.85 -9.52 4.84
C MET A 71 -3.81 -8.06 4.36
N TRP A 72 -3.77 -7.91 3.04
CA TRP A 72 -3.64 -6.63 2.35
C TRP A 72 -4.66 -6.54 1.22
N TYR A 73 -5.08 -5.32 0.93
CA TYR A 73 -5.91 -4.96 -0.22
C TYR A 73 -5.07 -4.25 -1.27
N ILE A 74 -5.52 -4.30 -2.52
CA ILE A 74 -4.90 -3.60 -3.64
C ILE A 74 -5.95 -2.72 -4.32
N THR A 75 -5.62 -1.46 -4.51
CA THR A 75 -6.46 -0.47 -5.19
C THR A 75 -5.68 0.25 -6.27
N ALA A 76 -6.35 0.58 -7.37
CA ALA A 76 -5.80 1.48 -8.36
C ALA A 76 -5.70 2.89 -7.78
N ASP A 77 -4.59 3.55 -8.06
CA ASP A 77 -4.39 4.96 -7.84
C ASP A 77 -5.15 5.74 -8.92
N LEU A 78 -6.10 6.59 -8.52
CA LEU A 78 -6.94 7.37 -9.43
C LEU A 78 -6.48 8.84 -9.58
N SER A 79 -5.38 9.20 -8.91
CA SER A 79 -4.79 10.55 -8.94
C SER A 79 -3.86 10.82 -10.11
#